data_AF-A0A9D6R5L4-F1
#
_entry.id   AF-A0A9D6R5L4-F1
#
_cell.length_a   1.000
_cell.length_b   1.000
_cell.length_c   1.000
_cell.angle_alpha   90.00
_cell.angle_beta   90.00
_cell.angle_gamma   90.00
#
_symmetry.space_group_name_H-M   'P 1'
#
loop_
_entity.id
_entity.type
_entity.pdbx_description
1 polymer ?
#
loop_
_entity_poly.entity_id
_entity_poly.type
_entity_poly.pdbx_seq_one_letter_code
_entity_poly.pdbx_strand_id
1 'polypeptide(L)'
;MLHGLVREHLATFLRAATDHDEGGLPAFVEQEFRDFLTCGVWARGFARFRCADCHAERLVPFSCKGRGFCPSCGGRRMEHAS
;
A
#
# COMPACT_ATOMS: atom_id res chain seq x y z
N MET A 1 0.10 -10.97 -3.30
CA MET A 1 0.71 -11.85 -2.28
C MET A 1 0.95 -11.11 -0.96
N LEU A 2 1.73 -10.01 -0.93
CA LEU A 2 2.02 -9.25 0.30
C LEU A 2 0.78 -8.82 1.09
N HIS A 3 -0.28 -8.35 0.42
CA HIS A 3 -1.51 -7.95 1.11
C HIS A 3 -2.16 -9.08 1.94
N GLY A 4 -2.20 -10.31 1.41
CA GLY A 4 -2.77 -11.44 2.14
C GLY A 4 -1.97 -11.75 3.40
N LEU A 5 -0.65 -11.82 3.25
CA LEU A 5 0.28 -12.13 4.34
C LEU A 5 0.23 -11.08 5.46
N VAL A 6 0.22 -9.79 5.11
CA VAL A 6 0.07 -8.72 6.12
C VAL A 6 -1.30 -8.81 6.80
N ARG A 7 -2.38 -9.09 6.06
CA ARG A 7 -3.74 -9.20 6.64
C ARG A 7 -3.81 -10.32 7.67
N GLU A 8 -3.16 -11.44 7.38
CA GLU A 8 -3.18 -12.64 8.21
C GLU A 8 -2.28 -12.52 9.44
N HIS A 9 -1.13 -11.85 9.32
CA HIS A 9 -0.11 -11.86 10.37
C HIS A 9 0.08 -10.54 11.14
N LEU A 10 -0.59 -9.44 10.75
CA LEU A 10 -0.38 -8.13 11.39
C LEU A 10 -0.59 -8.16 12.90
N ALA A 11 -1.66 -8.79 13.38
CA ALA A 11 -1.95 -8.84 14.82
C ALA A 11 -0.86 -9.59 15.61
N THR A 12 -0.37 -10.71 15.07
CA THR A 12 0.72 -11.48 15.67
C THR A 12 2.03 -10.69 15.68
N PHE A 13 2.31 -9.97 14.59
CA PHE A 13 3.49 -9.12 14.47
C PHE A 13 3.48 -7.96 15.48
N LEU A 14 2.35 -7.25 15.64
CA LEU A 14 2.25 -6.15 16.60
C LEU A 14 2.42 -6.64 18.05
N ARG A 15 1.87 -7.81 18.39
CA ARG A 15 2.06 -8.43 19.70
C ARG A 15 3.52 -8.79 19.97
N ALA A 16 4.18 -9.43 19.01
CA ALA A 16 5.60 -9.74 19.13
C ALA A 16 6.44 -8.46 19.31
N ALA A 17 6.12 -7.38 18.60
CA ALA A 17 6.81 -6.10 18.76
C ALA A 17 6.67 -5.52 20.17
N THR A 18 5.47 -5.60 20.78
CA THR A 18 5.26 -5.16 22.17
C THR A 18 5.96 -6.04 23.20
N ASP A 19 6.14 -7.34 22.92
CA ASP A 19 6.86 -8.26 23.81
C ASP A 19 8.38 -8.06 23.77
N HIS A 20 8.91 -7.49 22.67
CA HIS A 20 10.35 -7.28 22.48
C HIS A 20 10.85 -5.91 22.91
N ASP A 21 10.03 -4.87 22.83
CA ASP A 21 10.42 -3.48 23.13
C ASP A 21 9.35 -2.82 24.01
N GLU A 22 9.77 -2.18 25.10
CA GLU A 22 8.87 -1.57 26.09
C GLU A 22 8.22 -0.30 25.49
N GLY A 23 7.16 -0.52 24.71
CA GLY A 23 6.49 0.52 23.91
C GLY A 23 6.02 0.03 22.53
N GLY A 24 6.51 -1.14 22.06
CA GLY A 24 6.16 -1.70 20.76
C GLY A 24 6.68 -0.88 19.57
N LEU A 25 6.03 -1.03 18.41
CA LEU A 25 6.37 -0.27 17.21
C LEU A 25 5.93 1.19 17.35
N PRO A 26 6.68 2.15 16.77
CA PRO A 26 6.21 3.52 16.65
C PRO A 26 4.83 3.57 15.98
N ALA A 27 3.93 4.42 16.50
CA ALA A 27 2.53 4.49 16.05
C ALA A 27 2.38 4.72 14.54
N PHE A 28 3.31 5.46 13.92
CA PHE A 28 3.29 5.68 12.47
C PHE A 28 3.50 4.38 11.67
N VAL A 29 4.31 3.44 12.18
CA VAL A 29 4.58 2.16 11.51
C VAL A 29 3.35 1.27 11.54
N GLU A 30 2.67 1.19 12.68
CA GLU A 30 1.41 0.47 12.80
C GLU A 30 0.32 1.08 11.91
N GLN A 31 0.23 2.41 11.86
CA GLN A 31 -0.71 3.13 11.00
C GLN A 31 -0.46 2.79 9.52
N GLU A 32 0.79 2.74 9.05
CA GLU A 32 1.12 2.37 7.67
C GLU A 32 0.68 0.94 7.33
N PHE A 33 0.82 -0.02 8.25
CA PHE A 33 0.31 -1.38 8.05
C PHE A 33 -1.22 -1.41 7.97
N ARG A 34 -1.90 -0.66 8.83
CA ARG A 34 -3.37 -0.53 8.81
C ARG A 34 -3.84 0.12 7.51
N ASP A 35 -3.22 1.23 7.10
CA ASP A 35 -3.51 1.93 5.84
C ASP A 35 -3.25 1.01 4.64
N PHE A 36 -2.17 0.22 4.67
CA PHE A 36 -1.87 -0.78 3.65
C PHE A 36 -2.98 -1.82 3.49
N LEU A 37 -3.65 -2.22 4.58
CA LEU A 37 -4.80 -3.13 4.56
C LEU A 37 -6.11 -2.48 4.11
N THR A 38 -6.20 -1.15 4.17
CA THR A 38 -7.33 -0.39 3.59
C THR A 38 -7.16 -0.10 2.11
N CYS A 39 -5.98 -0.37 1.53
CA CYS A 39 -5.83 -0.34 0.09
C CYS A 39 -6.69 -1.41 -0.57
N GLY A 40 -7.37 -1.04 -1.67
CA GLY A 40 -8.26 -1.94 -2.39
C GLY A 40 -9.74 -1.64 -2.15
N VAL A 41 -10.06 -0.62 -1.36
CA VAL A 41 -11.44 -0.13 -1.23
C VAL A 41 -11.81 0.72 -2.44
N TRP A 42 -12.28 0.05 -3.49
CA TRP A 42 -12.73 0.68 -4.74
C TRP A 42 -13.93 1.62 -4.56
N ALA A 43 -14.75 1.36 -3.54
CA ALA A 43 -15.95 2.14 -3.25
C ALA A 43 -15.68 3.61 -2.88
N ARG A 44 -14.44 3.96 -2.51
CA ARG A 44 -14.04 5.34 -2.17
C ARG A 44 -13.44 6.11 -3.35
N GLY A 45 -13.54 5.57 -4.57
CA GLY A 45 -12.95 6.14 -5.78
C GLY A 45 -11.51 5.68 -6.04
N PHE A 46 -11.05 5.92 -7.26
CA PHE A 46 -9.74 5.50 -7.74
C PHE A 46 -9.14 6.51 -8.70
N ALA A 47 -7.82 6.57 -8.73
CA ALA A 47 -7.01 7.23 -9.74
C ALA A 47 -6.68 6.26 -10.87
N ARG A 48 -6.77 6.70 -12.13
CA ARG A 48 -6.17 5.95 -13.24
C ARG A 48 -4.79 6.52 -13.53
N PHE A 49 -3.77 5.68 -13.46
CA PHE A 49 -2.40 6.03 -13.80
C PHE A 49 -2.00 5.35 -15.10
N ARG A 50 -1.34 6.10 -15.99
CA ARG A 50 -0.71 5.55 -17.19
C ARG A 50 0.81 5.75 -17.09
N CYS A 51 1.57 4.73 -17.47
CA CYS A 51 3.02 4.87 -17.57
C CYS A 51 3.37 5.65 -18.84
N ALA A 52 4.24 6.66 -18.73
CA ALA A 52 4.69 7.42 -19.89
C ALA A 52 5.61 6.59 -20.81
N ASP A 53 6.37 5.64 -20.24
CA ASP A 53 7.41 4.90 -20.98
C ASP A 53 6.87 3.64 -21.68
N CYS A 54 5.96 2.90 -21.02
CA CYS A 54 5.44 1.64 -21.54
C CYS A 54 3.91 1.62 -21.75
N HIS A 55 3.25 2.77 -21.55
CA HIS A 55 1.80 2.96 -21.71
C HIS A 55 0.89 2.03 -20.89
N ALA A 56 1.44 1.29 -19.93
CA ALA A 56 0.67 0.44 -19.05
C ALA A 56 -0.27 1.28 -18.18
N GLU A 57 -1.53 0.88 -18.12
CA GLU A 57 -2.55 1.53 -17.31
C GLU A 57 -2.80 0.77 -16.00
N ARG A 58 -3.06 1.50 -14.92
CA ARG A 58 -3.34 0.98 -13.59
C ARG A 58 -4.43 1.81 -12.93
N LEU A 59 -5.41 1.14 -12.35
CA LEU A 59 -6.34 1.78 -11.41
C LEU A 59 -5.80 1.61 -9.99
N VAL A 60 -5.70 2.71 -9.26
CA VAL A 60 -5.19 2.76 -7.89
C VAL A 60 -6.27 3.39 -7.03
N PRO A 61 -6.92 2.64 -6.12
CA PRO A 61 -7.88 3.21 -5.18
C PRO A 61 -7.25 4.36 -4.40
N PHE A 62 -7.99 5.42 -4.10
CA PHE A 62 -7.43 6.57 -3.36
C PHE A 62 -6.93 6.19 -1.96
N SER A 63 -7.45 5.11 -1.37
CA SER A 63 -6.94 4.56 -0.10
C SER A 63 -5.54 3.95 -0.21
N CYS A 64 -5.01 3.84 -1.42
CA CYS A 64 -3.83 3.07 -1.75
C CYS A 64 -2.64 4.02 -1.94
N LYS A 65 -2.28 4.76 -0.89
CA LYS A 65 -1.17 5.73 -0.89
C LYS A 65 0.15 5.05 -1.32
N GLY A 66 0.94 5.75 -2.13
CA GLY A 66 2.33 5.37 -2.44
C GLY A 66 2.55 4.30 -3.52
N ARG A 67 1.51 3.76 -4.18
CA ARG A 67 1.66 2.76 -5.26
C ARG A 67 1.73 3.37 -6.66
N GLY A 68 2.52 4.44 -6.81
CA GLY A 68 2.74 5.15 -8.08
C GLY A 68 3.91 4.62 -8.93
N PHE A 69 4.31 3.35 -8.77
CA PHE A 69 5.40 2.77 -9.58
C PHE A 69 4.84 1.77 -10.59
N CYS A 70 5.42 1.75 -11.79
CA CYS A 70 5.07 0.81 -12.85
C CYS A 70 5.75 -0.55 -12.60
N PRO A 71 5.02 -1.65 -12.44
CA PRO A 71 5.63 -2.98 -12.29
C PRO A 71 6.14 -3.55 -13.62
N SER A 72 5.71 -3.00 -14.76
CA SER A 72 6.13 -3.47 -16.09
C SER A 72 7.48 -2.91 -16.52
N CYS A 73 7.80 -1.66 -16.14
CA CYS A 73 9.07 -1.03 -16.50
C CYS A 73 9.92 -0.58 -15.29
N GLY A 74 9.42 -0.76 -14.06
CA GLY A 74 10.07 -0.27 -12.84
C GLY A 74 10.09 1.27 -12.71
N GLY A 75 9.55 1.99 -13.68
CA GLY A 75 9.54 3.45 -13.73
C GLY A 75 8.68 4.06 -12.62
N ARG A 76 9.17 5.16 -12.04
CA ARG A 76 8.43 5.99 -11.07
C ARG A 76 7.58 7.09 -11.72
N ARG A 77 7.64 7.24 -13.05
CA ARG A 77 6.85 8.24 -13.80
C ARG A 77 5.53 7.64 -14.25
N MET A 78 4.49 7.95 -13.50
CA MET A 78 3.10 7.65 -13.84
C MET A 78 2.33 8.97 -13.93
N GLU A 79 1.62 9.19 -15.02
CA GLU A 79 0.71 10.32 -15.18
C GLU A 79 -0.67 9.94 -14.66
N HIS A 80 -1.26 10.79 -13.82
CA HIS A 80 -2.63 10.61 -13.34
C HIS A 80 -3.60 11.14 -14.40
N ALA A 81 -4.47 10.28 -14.89
CA ALA A 81 -5.62 10.64 -15.70
C ALA A 81 -6.87 10.65 -14.80
N SER A 82 -7.37 11.85 -14.51
CA SER A 82 -8.59 12.12 -13.75
C SER A 82 -9.85 11.90 -14.58
#